data_AF-A0A4Q0YL67-F1
#
_entry.id   AF-A0A4Q0YL67-F1
#
_cell.length_a   1.000
_cell.length_b   1.000
_cell.length_c   1.000
_cell.angle_alpha   90.00
_cell.angle_beta   90.00
_cell.angle_gamma   90.00
#
_symmetry.space_group_name_H-M   'P 1'
#
loop_
_entity.id
_entity.type
_entity.pdbx_description
1 polymer ?
#
loop_
_entity_poly.entity_id
_entity_poly.type
_entity_poly.pdbx_seq_one_letter_code
_entity_poly.pdbx_strand_id
1 'polypeptide(L)'
;MKKLTFIALLSVLLSGCITYTNQEKPNASMPGSDRDEYGCIGSAGYTWCESKNECVRSWELAKEEGFENTQAAYDAFCATK
;
A
#
# COMPACT_ATOMS: atom_id res chain seq x y z
N MET A 1 -47.29 -8.41 40.37
CA MET A 1 -45.86 -8.02 40.46
C MET A 1 -44.87 -9.20 40.37
N LYS A 2 -45.27 -10.39 39.88
CA LYS A 2 -44.36 -11.54 39.65
C LYS A 2 -44.10 -11.83 38.16
N LYS A 3 -44.77 -11.10 37.26
CA LYS A 3 -44.59 -11.20 35.80
C LYS A 3 -43.54 -10.22 35.27
N LEU A 4 -43.20 -9.19 36.06
CA LEU A 4 -42.21 -8.17 35.66
C LEU A 4 -40.77 -8.68 35.79
N THR A 5 -40.52 -9.65 36.67
CA THR A 5 -39.21 -10.30 36.83
C THR A 5 -38.91 -11.32 35.73
N PHE A 6 -39.91 -11.83 35.01
CA PHE A 6 -39.69 -12.77 33.90
C PHE A 6 -39.26 -12.09 32.59
N ILE A 7 -39.53 -10.80 32.43
CA ILE A 7 -39.19 -10.05 31.21
C ILE A 7 -37.71 -9.64 31.22
N ALA A 8 -37.13 -9.39 32.40
CA ALA A 8 -35.73 -8.95 32.54
C ALA A 8 -34.68 -10.05 32.31
N LEU A 9 -35.06 -11.34 32.39
CA LEU A 9 -34.17 -12.47 32.17
C LEU A 9 -34.04 -12.86 30.69
N LEU A 10 -34.97 -12.43 29.83
CA LEU A 10 -34.92 -12.71 28.39
C LEU A 10 -33.94 -11.79 27.64
N SER A 11 -33.64 -10.61 28.18
CA SER A 11 -32.75 -9.61 27.56
C SER A 11 -31.26 -9.91 27.72
N VAL A 12 -30.86 -10.77 28.66
CA VAL A 12 -29.44 -11.09 28.92
C VAL A 12 -28.90 -12.16 27.95
N LEU A 13 -29.77 -12.92 27.28
CA LEU A 13 -29.38 -14.00 26.36
C LEU A 13 -29.11 -13.53 24.92
N LEU A 14 -29.32 -12.25 24.58
CA LEU A 14 -29.08 -11.71 23.24
C LEU A 14 -27.74 -10.96 23.06
N SER A 15 -26.94 -10.78 24.11
CA SER A 15 -25.66 -10.06 24.02
C SER A 15 -24.45 -10.94 23.65
N GLY A 16 -24.67 -12.18 23.18
CA GLY A 16 -23.60 -13.13 22.83
C GLY A 16 -22.80 -12.84 21.56
N CYS A 17 -23.02 -11.70 20.87
CA CYS A 17 -22.35 -11.40 19.60
C CYS A 17 -21.84 -9.96 19.49
N ILE A 18 -21.35 -9.31 20.55
CA ILE A 18 -20.73 -7.99 20.39
C ILE A 18 -19.47 -7.93 21.24
N THR A 19 -18.33 -8.29 20.61
CA THR A 19 -16.94 -7.87 20.86
C THR A 19 -15.95 -9.01 20.56
N TYR A 20 -16.03 -9.62 19.38
CA TYR A 20 -14.80 -10.07 18.75
C TYR A 20 -14.24 -8.83 18.07
N THR A 21 -13.34 -8.14 18.78
CA THR A 21 -12.50 -7.12 18.17
C THR A 21 -11.97 -7.71 16.87
N ASN A 22 -12.26 -7.05 15.75
CA ASN A 22 -11.53 -7.24 14.52
C ASN A 22 -10.05 -7.31 14.91
N GLN A 23 -9.50 -8.52 14.90
CA GLN A 23 -8.07 -8.69 14.87
C GLN A 23 -7.70 -8.07 13.54
N GLU A 24 -7.15 -6.86 13.56
CA GLU A 24 -6.36 -6.34 12.46
C GLU A 24 -5.23 -7.33 12.27
N LYS A 25 -5.51 -8.41 11.54
CA LYS A 25 -4.49 -9.26 10.95
C LYS A 25 -3.60 -8.26 10.23
N PRO A 26 -2.29 -8.17 10.54
CA PRO A 26 -1.42 -7.26 9.83
C PRO A 26 -1.63 -7.58 8.36
N ASN A 27 -2.25 -6.65 7.65
CA ASN A 27 -2.46 -6.76 6.22
C ASN A 27 -1.05 -6.70 5.67
N ALA A 28 -0.44 -7.88 5.49
CA ALA A 28 0.75 -8.00 4.70
C ALA A 28 0.34 -7.51 3.32
N SER A 29 0.67 -6.25 3.04
CA SER A 29 0.47 -5.63 1.74
C SER A 29 1.10 -6.55 0.72
N MET A 30 0.30 -6.98 -0.27
CA MET A 30 0.80 -7.87 -1.31
C MET A 30 1.99 -7.18 -2.00
N PRO A 31 3.07 -7.91 -2.33
CA PRO A 31 4.16 -7.34 -3.11
C PRO A 31 3.64 -6.59 -4.34
N GLY A 32 4.12 -5.37 -4.54
CA GLY A 32 3.70 -4.51 -5.65
C GLY A 32 2.35 -3.80 -5.47
N SER A 33 1.81 -3.72 -4.25
CA SER A 33 0.62 -2.92 -3.95
C SER A 33 0.90 -1.42 -3.77
N ASP A 34 2.16 -1.00 -3.91
CA ASP A 34 2.70 0.33 -3.64
C ASP A 34 2.92 1.14 -4.93
N ARG A 35 1.93 1.10 -5.83
CA ARG A 35 1.97 1.91 -7.06
C ARG A 35 1.77 3.39 -6.74
N ASP A 36 2.58 4.24 -7.34
CA ASP A 36 2.42 5.70 -7.31
C ASP A 36 1.41 6.21 -8.36
N GLU A 37 1.34 7.53 -8.53
CA GLU A 37 0.44 8.24 -9.46
C GLU A 37 0.69 7.89 -10.94
N TYR A 38 1.92 7.47 -11.28
CA TYR A 38 2.32 7.02 -12.60
C TYR A 38 2.19 5.49 -12.77
N GLY A 39 1.81 4.79 -11.69
CA GLY A 39 1.73 3.33 -11.65
C GLY A 39 3.08 2.65 -11.39
N CYS A 40 4.13 3.40 -11.05
CA CYS A 40 5.45 2.84 -10.76
C CYS A 40 5.44 2.14 -9.40
N ILE A 41 6.09 0.97 -9.33
CA ILE A 41 6.19 0.16 -8.11
C ILE A 41 7.52 0.49 -7.43
N GLY A 42 7.49 1.39 -6.45
CA GLY A 42 8.68 1.88 -5.76
C GLY A 42 9.47 0.78 -5.03
N SER A 43 8.79 -0.18 -4.40
CA SER A 43 9.40 -1.33 -3.73
C SER A 43 10.14 -2.27 -4.69
N ALA A 44 9.77 -2.26 -5.96
CA ALA A 44 10.47 -2.95 -7.03
C ALA A 44 11.58 -2.08 -7.67
N GLY A 45 11.78 -0.85 -7.19
CA GLY A 45 12.79 0.10 -7.66
C GLY A 45 12.43 0.81 -8.97
N TYR A 46 11.16 0.79 -9.36
CA TYR A 46 10.67 1.57 -10.50
C TYR A 46 10.40 3.01 -10.09
N THR A 47 10.79 3.96 -10.94
CA THR A 47 10.55 5.40 -10.77
C THR A 47 10.20 6.02 -12.11
N TRP A 48 9.28 7.00 -12.09
CA TRP A 48 8.86 7.70 -13.29
C TRP A 48 10.01 8.49 -13.91
N CYS A 49 10.23 8.31 -15.21
CA CYS A 49 11.19 9.08 -15.99
C CYS A 49 10.47 9.83 -17.10
N GLU A 50 10.40 11.16 -16.99
CA GLU A 50 9.66 12.01 -17.93
C GLU A 50 10.21 11.90 -19.37
N SER A 51 11.53 11.83 -19.54
CA SER A 51 12.19 11.70 -20.84
C SER A 51 11.83 10.41 -21.59
N LYS A 52 11.60 9.31 -20.84
CA LYS A 52 11.20 8.01 -21.38
C LYS A 52 9.68 7.83 -21.40
N ASN A 53 8.95 8.65 -20.64
CA ASN A 53 7.52 8.50 -20.41
C ASN A 53 7.16 7.07 -19.95
N GLU A 54 7.99 6.51 -19.07
CA GLU A 54 7.84 5.16 -18.54
C GLU A 54 8.42 5.03 -17.11
N CYS A 55 8.00 3.97 -16.41
CA CYS A 55 8.60 3.58 -15.15
C CYS A 55 9.87 2.77 -15.40
N VAL A 56 11.02 3.28 -14.97
CA VAL A 56 12.34 2.68 -15.19
C VAL A 56 13.02 2.38 -13.86
N ARG A 57 14.02 1.48 -13.89
CA ARG A 57 14.95 1.27 -12.79
C ARG A 57 16.21 2.06 -13.04
N SER A 58 16.57 2.95 -12.12
CA SER A 58 17.69 3.90 -12.31
C SER A 58 19.01 3.21 -12.66
N TRP A 59 19.32 2.05 -12.08
CA TRP A 59 20.56 1.32 -12.33
C TRP A 59 20.58 0.55 -13.66
N GLU A 60 19.42 0.09 -14.14
CA GLU A 60 19.30 -0.54 -15.46
C GLU A 60 19.44 0.55 -16.53
N LEU A 61 18.73 1.66 -16.37
CA LEU A 61 18.82 2.81 -17.26
C LEU A 61 20.24 3.39 -17.32
N ALA A 62 20.90 3.56 -16.17
CA ALA A 62 22.29 4.05 -16.11
C ALA A 62 23.25 3.15 -16.90
N LYS A 63 23.07 1.83 -16.80
CA LYS A 63 23.88 0.85 -17.55
C LYS A 63 23.62 0.90 -19.06
N GLU A 64 22.36 1.08 -19.46
CA GLU A 64 21.95 1.10 -20.87
C GLU A 64 22.36 2.40 -21.58
N GLU A 65 22.16 3.54 -20.91
CA GLU A 65 22.43 4.87 -21.46
C GLU A 65 23.87 5.36 -21.18
N GLY A 66 24.61 4.66 -20.33
CA GLY A 66 26.03 4.92 -20.08
C GLY A 66 26.31 6.14 -19.21
N PHE A 67 25.47 6.41 -18.21
CA PHE A 67 25.71 7.46 -17.21
C PHE A 67 25.99 6.89 -15.80
N GLU A 68 26.50 7.73 -14.91
CA GLU A 68 26.81 7.34 -13.54
C GLU A 68 25.55 6.94 -12.77
N ASN A 69 25.55 5.78 -12.10
CA ASN A 69 24.41 5.31 -11.30
C ASN A 69 24.27 6.10 -9.99
N THR A 70 23.84 7.35 -10.11
CA THR A 70 23.61 8.31 -9.03
C THR A 70 22.28 9.01 -9.24
N GLN A 71 21.65 9.44 -8.16
CA GLN A 71 20.36 10.15 -8.23
C GLN A 71 20.47 11.41 -9.10
N ALA A 72 21.55 12.19 -8.95
CA ALA A 72 21.75 13.43 -9.70
C ALA A 72 21.86 13.19 -11.21
N ALA A 73 22.58 12.14 -11.64
CA ALA A 73 22.70 11.82 -13.06
C ALA A 73 21.37 11.26 -13.63
N TYR A 74 20.65 10.45 -12.84
CA TYR A 74 19.31 10.00 -13.20
C TYR A 74 18.33 11.16 -13.36
N ASP A 75 18.28 12.09 -12.40
CA ASP A 75 17.40 13.26 -12.44
C ASP A 75 17.70 14.13 -13.65
N ALA A 76 18.99 14.35 -13.95
CA ALA A 76 19.42 15.09 -15.14
C ALA A 76 18.96 14.40 -16.44
N PHE A 77 19.11 13.08 -16.52
CA PHE A 77 18.66 12.30 -17.68
C PHE A 77 17.14 12.37 -17.85
N CYS A 78 16.40 12.13 -16.76
CA CYS A 78 14.94 12.04 -16.81
C CYS A 78 14.25 13.40 -16.93
N ALA A 79 14.91 14.51 -16.57
CA ALA A 79 14.39 15.87 -16.76
C ALA A 79 14.57 16.42 -18.19
N THR A 80 15.35 15.74 -19.04
CA THR A 80 15.63 16.21 -20.41
C THR A 80 14.55 15.72 -21.37
N LYS A 81 13.82 16.63 -22.03
CA LYS A 81 12.85 16.29 -23.09
C LYS A 81 13.52 16.10 -24.45
#